data_AF-A0A5N5FWM2-F1
#
_entry.id   AF-A0A5N5FWM2-F1
#
_cell.length_a   1.000
_cell.length_b   1.000
_cell.length_c   1.000
_cell.angle_alpha   90.00
_cell.angle_beta   90.00
_cell.angle_gamma   90.00
#
_symmetry.space_group_name_H-M   'P 1'
#
loop_
_entity.id
_entity.type
_entity.pdbx_description
1 polymer ?
#
loop_
_entity_poly.entity_id
_entity_poly.type
_entity_poly.pdbx_seq_one_letter_code
_entity_poly.pdbx_strand_id
1 'polypeptide(L)'
;MKLFTTSASLDRALQPSPEMKDEVMAMEKIVGHNFKNKRLLEEALTHSSITYLPSYKRLAVLGDAALGLAMSKHLFLAYPNMDQGNFSKLRSANVSRVKFACAAVKHGFYGYLRHRSRALDNEVGEFAKAVSEWNEKYEMTLAYDGTIQPNHVLGDIVESVAAAIYIDLNFDLDKLWMNSAAALMILGLLQSDAMTNTKEAANSRIGYFPSVLYRLWVMIRWVTRLLVFCFKGISLLVIFFTVVKLVIG
;
A
#
# COMPACT_ATOMS: atom_id res chain seq x y z
N MET A 1 -10.16 27.80 -0.96
CA MET A 1 -8.73 27.90 -1.36
C MET A 1 -8.18 26.49 -1.50
N LYS A 2 -7.67 26.07 -2.67
CA LYS A 2 -7.08 24.73 -2.84
C LYS A 2 -5.79 24.70 -2.01
N LEU A 3 -5.72 23.85 -0.99
CA LEU A 3 -4.64 23.87 0.02
C LEU A 3 -3.25 23.48 -0.54
N PHE A 4 -3.17 22.86 -1.71
CA PHE A 4 -1.96 22.18 -2.20
C PHE A 4 -1.70 22.43 -3.70
N THR A 5 -1.45 23.68 -4.09
CA THR A 5 -1.19 24.04 -5.51
C THR A 5 0.24 24.50 -5.79
N THR A 6 1.09 24.64 -4.77
CA THR A 6 2.49 25.07 -4.94
C THR A 6 3.46 24.22 -4.12
N SER A 7 4.68 24.01 -4.61
CA SER A 7 5.74 23.28 -3.87
C SER A 7 5.98 23.88 -2.49
N ALA A 8 5.96 25.21 -2.38
CA ALA A 8 6.07 25.94 -1.12
C ALA A 8 4.91 25.68 -0.13
N SER A 9 3.74 25.22 -0.59
CA SER A 9 2.61 24.82 0.27
C SER A 9 2.71 23.38 0.78
N LEU A 10 3.47 22.52 0.08
CA LEU A 10 3.63 21.10 0.42
C LEU A 10 4.59 20.91 1.58
N ASP A 11 5.66 21.70 1.65
CA ASP A 11 6.68 21.61 2.71
C ASP A 11 6.25 22.22 4.06
N ARG A 12 5.07 22.84 4.13
CA ARG A 12 4.60 23.48 5.36
C ARG A 12 4.13 22.42 6.36
N ALA A 13 4.73 22.43 7.56
CA ALA A 13 4.22 21.66 8.68
C ALA A 13 2.84 22.22 9.11
N LEU A 14 1.78 21.45 8.86
CA LEU A 14 0.40 21.85 9.15
C LEU A 14 -0.27 20.81 10.03
N GLN A 15 -0.98 21.29 11.05
CA GLN A 15 -1.82 20.47 11.92
C GLN A 15 -3.21 20.28 11.29
N PRO A 16 -3.91 19.17 11.59
CA PRO A 16 -5.27 18.92 11.10
C PRO A 16 -6.26 19.94 11.69
N SER A 17 -7.47 19.99 11.14
CA SER A 17 -8.56 20.70 11.81
C SER A 17 -8.83 20.10 13.20
N PRO A 18 -9.34 20.89 14.16
CA PRO A 18 -9.72 20.38 15.48
C PRO A 18 -10.72 19.21 15.38
N GLU A 19 -11.61 19.24 14.39
CA GLU A 19 -12.65 18.24 14.15
C GLU A 19 -12.13 16.89 13.65
N MET A 20 -10.99 16.87 12.94
CA MET A 20 -10.43 15.65 12.35
C MET A 20 -9.13 15.20 13.04
N LYS A 21 -8.80 15.82 14.17
CA LYS A 21 -7.49 15.66 14.80
C LYS A 21 -7.26 14.21 15.22
N ASP A 22 -8.25 13.59 15.84
CA ASP A 22 -8.12 12.24 16.39
C ASP A 22 -8.12 11.17 15.29
N GLU A 23 -8.96 11.34 14.27
CA GLU A 23 -9.03 10.47 13.09
C GLU A 23 -7.73 10.50 12.31
N VAL A 24 -7.17 11.69 12.08
CA VAL A 24 -5.87 11.86 11.40
C VAL A 24 -4.76 11.19 12.22
N MET A 25 -4.68 11.42 13.53
CA MET A 25 -3.66 10.80 14.37
C MET A 25 -3.79 9.27 14.45
N ALA A 26 -5.01 8.74 14.45
CA ALA A 26 -5.25 7.31 14.42
C ALA A 26 -4.81 6.72 13.06
N MET A 27 -5.17 7.38 11.96
CA MET A 27 -4.75 6.96 10.63
C MET A 27 -3.23 6.98 10.47
N GLU A 28 -2.52 8.00 10.97
CA GLU A 28 -1.05 8.05 11.01
C GLU A 28 -0.42 6.81 11.66
N LYS A 29 -1.02 6.32 12.75
CA LYS A 29 -0.57 5.11 13.45
C LYS A 29 -0.84 3.85 12.64
N ILE A 30 -1.99 3.76 11.99
CA ILE A 30 -2.37 2.60 11.16
C ILE A 30 -1.44 2.47 9.96
N VAL A 31 -1.15 3.58 9.28
CA VAL A 31 -0.28 3.60 8.11
C VAL A 31 1.21 3.55 8.51
N GLY A 32 1.54 3.99 9.72
CA GLY A 32 2.94 4.06 10.19
C GLY A 32 3.73 5.21 9.56
N HIS A 33 3.05 6.28 9.15
CA HIS A 33 3.65 7.48 8.57
C HIS A 33 3.27 8.70 9.39
N ASN A 34 4.27 9.48 9.82
CA ASN A 34 4.06 10.75 10.50
C ASN A 34 4.15 11.86 9.48
N PHE A 35 3.03 12.52 9.18
CA PHE A 35 2.96 13.53 8.14
C PHE A 35 3.55 14.84 8.64
N LYS A 36 4.37 15.48 7.81
CA LYS A 36 4.72 16.89 8.04
C LYS A 36 3.47 17.75 7.88
N ASN A 37 2.73 17.49 6.80
CA ASN A 37 1.52 18.22 6.48
C ASN A 37 0.28 17.34 6.70
N LYS A 38 -0.25 17.36 7.94
CA LYS A 38 -1.40 16.54 8.34
C LYS A 38 -2.71 16.92 7.63
N ARG A 39 -2.77 18.11 7.02
CA ARG A 39 -3.91 18.52 6.19
C ARG A 39 -4.02 17.70 4.89
N LEU A 40 -2.92 17.10 4.42
CA LEU A 40 -2.96 16.16 3.29
C LEU A 40 -3.74 14.90 3.66
N LEU A 41 -3.48 14.34 4.84
CA LEU A 41 -4.23 13.19 5.34
C LEU A 41 -5.69 13.55 5.62
N GLU A 42 -5.95 14.76 6.14
CA GLU A 42 -7.33 15.24 6.30
C GLU A 42 -8.08 15.32 4.95
N GLU A 43 -7.45 15.83 3.88
CA GLU A 43 -8.05 15.84 2.53
C GLU A 43 -8.29 14.40 2.01
N ALA A 44 -7.34 13.49 2.24
CA ALA A 44 -7.47 12.08 1.86
C ALA A 44 -8.64 11.37 2.56
N LEU A 45 -8.97 11.78 3.79
CA LEU A 45 -10.07 11.25 4.59
C LEU A 45 -11.38 12.06 4.45
N THR A 46 -11.53 12.89 3.41
CA THR A 46 -12.73 13.71 3.22
C THR A 46 -13.50 13.34 1.95
N HIS A 47 -14.71 12.80 2.13
CA HIS A 47 -15.58 12.40 1.03
C HIS A 47 -16.25 13.60 0.33
N SER A 48 -16.56 13.45 -0.96
CA SER A 48 -17.19 14.50 -1.78
C SER A 48 -18.58 14.96 -1.33
N SER A 49 -19.22 14.24 -0.41
CA SER A 49 -20.46 14.71 0.25
C SER A 49 -20.24 15.96 1.11
N ILE A 50 -18.99 16.25 1.50
CA ILE A 50 -18.61 17.47 2.21
C ILE A 50 -18.25 18.55 1.20
N THR A 51 -19.26 19.24 0.68
CA THR A 51 -19.13 20.13 -0.49
C THR A 51 -18.27 21.38 -0.27
N TYR A 52 -18.09 21.80 0.99
CA TYR A 52 -17.33 23.00 1.34
C TYR A 52 -15.84 22.75 1.58
N LEU A 53 -15.38 21.48 1.48
CA LEU A 53 -13.97 21.10 1.65
C LEU A 53 -13.44 20.40 0.39
N PRO A 54 -12.11 20.42 0.16
CA PRO A 54 -11.48 19.58 -0.83
C PRO A 54 -11.76 18.09 -0.55
N SER A 55 -12.17 17.36 -1.60
CA SER A 55 -12.43 15.92 -1.50
C SER A 55 -11.21 15.09 -1.87
N TYR A 56 -11.15 13.86 -1.36
CA TYR A 56 -10.07 12.92 -1.63
C TYR A 56 -9.91 12.56 -3.12
N LYS A 57 -10.90 12.81 -3.98
CA LYS A 57 -10.97 12.29 -5.36
C LYS A 57 -9.72 12.58 -6.19
N ARG A 58 -9.16 13.78 -6.07
CA ARG A 58 -7.93 14.14 -6.79
C ARG A 58 -6.71 13.38 -6.26
N LEU A 59 -6.66 13.15 -4.95
CA LEU A 59 -5.63 12.34 -4.32
C LEU A 59 -5.77 10.88 -4.75
N ALA A 60 -6.97 10.32 -4.79
CA ALA A 60 -7.21 8.96 -5.27
C ALA A 60 -6.65 8.75 -6.69
N VAL A 61 -6.93 9.66 -7.62
CA VAL A 61 -6.38 9.61 -9.00
C VAL A 61 -4.85 9.61 -9.00
N LEU A 62 -4.21 10.45 -8.18
CA LEU A 62 -2.74 10.45 -8.06
C LEU A 62 -2.22 9.16 -7.42
N GLY A 63 -2.94 8.63 -6.43
CA GLY A 63 -2.60 7.44 -5.68
C GLY A 63 -2.64 6.18 -6.53
N ASP A 64 -3.68 6.01 -7.34
CA ASP A 64 -3.79 4.92 -8.31
C ASP A 64 -2.57 4.89 -9.24
N ALA A 65 -2.20 6.04 -9.81
CA ALA A 65 -1.02 6.17 -10.66
C ALA A 65 0.29 5.87 -9.90
N ALA A 66 0.45 6.39 -8.68
CA ALA A 66 1.64 6.20 -7.87
C ALA A 66 1.81 4.72 -7.42
N LEU A 67 0.75 4.09 -6.92
CA LEU A 67 0.74 2.67 -6.52
C LEU A 67 0.96 1.77 -7.74
N GLY A 68 0.33 2.08 -8.87
CA GLY A 68 0.51 1.38 -10.13
C GLY A 68 1.96 1.43 -10.60
N LEU A 69 2.61 2.59 -10.53
CA LEU A 69 4.02 2.75 -10.89
C LEU A 69 4.96 2.06 -9.89
N ALA A 70 4.68 2.16 -8.59
CA ALA A 70 5.47 1.51 -7.54
C ALA A 70 5.46 -0.02 -7.70
N MET A 71 4.28 -0.61 -7.93
CA MET A 71 4.14 -2.03 -8.24
C MET A 71 4.88 -2.40 -9.53
N SER A 72 4.69 -1.60 -10.60
CA SER A 72 5.35 -1.88 -11.89
C SER A 72 6.87 -1.89 -11.75
N LYS A 73 7.43 -0.90 -11.04
CA LYS A 73 8.86 -0.84 -10.73
C LYS A 73 9.31 -2.07 -9.94
N HIS A 74 8.55 -2.49 -8.93
CA HIS A 74 8.85 -3.68 -8.15
C HIS A 74 8.87 -4.95 -9.00
N LEU A 75 7.80 -5.20 -9.77
CA LEU A 75 7.69 -6.38 -10.64
C LEU A 75 8.78 -6.41 -11.71
N PHE A 76 9.11 -5.25 -12.29
CA PHE A 76 10.13 -5.15 -13.34
C PHE A 76 11.51 -5.52 -12.82
N LEU A 77 11.85 -5.09 -11.60
CA LEU A 77 13.12 -5.42 -10.95
C LEU A 77 13.15 -6.86 -10.41
N ALA A 78 12.02 -7.39 -9.95
CA ALA A 78 11.92 -8.74 -9.40
C ALA A 78 11.91 -9.83 -10.49
N TYR A 79 11.35 -9.55 -11.66
CA TYR A 79 11.15 -10.51 -12.74
C TYR A 79 11.68 -9.97 -14.09
N PRO A 80 13.00 -9.82 -14.26
CA PRO A 80 13.59 -9.15 -15.44
C PRO A 80 13.34 -9.88 -16.77
N ASN A 81 13.05 -11.19 -16.73
CA ASN A 81 12.81 -12.02 -17.91
C ASN A 81 11.32 -12.29 -18.18
N MET A 82 10.41 -11.62 -17.46
CA MET A 82 8.97 -11.79 -17.63
C MET A 82 8.51 -11.12 -18.93
N ASP A 83 7.69 -11.81 -19.72
CA ASP A 83 7.09 -11.23 -20.91
C ASP A 83 6.01 -10.18 -20.58
N GLN A 84 5.71 -9.32 -21.55
CA GLN A 84 4.74 -8.24 -21.41
C GLN A 84 3.35 -8.72 -20.96
N GLY A 85 2.90 -9.87 -21.45
CA GLY A 85 1.57 -10.39 -21.16
C GLY A 85 1.43 -10.82 -19.71
N ASN A 86 2.39 -11.62 -19.23
CA ASN A 86 2.43 -12.05 -17.84
C ASN A 86 2.71 -10.88 -16.89
N PHE A 87 3.53 -9.92 -17.29
CA PHE A 87 3.76 -8.70 -16.52
C PHE A 87 2.46 -7.90 -16.31
N SER A 88 1.69 -7.69 -17.39
CA SER A 88 0.41 -6.96 -17.32
C SER A 88 -0.60 -7.68 -16.43
N LYS A 89 -0.73 -9.02 -16.57
CA LYS A 89 -1.62 -9.84 -15.74
C LYS A 89 -1.24 -9.77 -14.26
N LEU A 90 0.06 -9.96 -13.97
CA LEU A 90 0.56 -9.92 -12.59
C LEU A 90 0.37 -8.54 -11.97
N ARG A 91 0.61 -7.47 -12.73
CA ARG A 91 0.36 -6.10 -12.28
C ARG A 91 -1.10 -5.88 -11.93
N SER A 92 -2.03 -6.21 -12.84
CA SER A 92 -3.47 -6.03 -12.61
C SER A 92 -4.01 -6.90 -11.49
N ALA A 93 -3.43 -8.08 -11.26
CA ALA A 93 -3.79 -8.94 -10.13
C ALA A 93 -3.31 -8.38 -8.78
N ASN A 94 -2.28 -7.54 -8.75
CA ASN A 94 -1.73 -6.96 -7.52
C ASN A 94 -2.23 -5.55 -7.24
N VAL A 95 -2.49 -4.75 -8.28
CA VAL A 95 -3.07 -3.41 -8.18
C VAL A 95 -4.52 -3.51 -8.66
N SER A 96 -5.41 -3.83 -7.73
CA SER A 96 -6.84 -3.88 -8.02
C SER A 96 -7.64 -3.15 -6.95
N ARG A 97 -8.71 -2.48 -7.40
CA ARG A 97 -9.60 -1.73 -6.51
C ARG A 97 -10.27 -2.63 -5.46
N VAL A 98 -10.61 -3.87 -5.84
CA VAL A 98 -11.14 -4.88 -4.90
C VAL A 98 -10.16 -5.12 -3.77
N LYS A 99 -8.88 -5.31 -4.11
CA LYS A 99 -7.81 -5.52 -3.14
C LYS A 99 -7.70 -4.36 -2.16
N PHE A 100 -7.66 -3.13 -2.68
CA PHE A 100 -7.65 -1.94 -1.84
C PHE A 100 -8.89 -1.82 -0.96
N ALA A 101 -10.08 -2.10 -1.48
CA ALA A 101 -11.30 -2.09 -0.70
C ALA A 101 -11.27 -3.11 0.45
N CYS A 102 -10.79 -4.34 0.20
CA CYS A 102 -10.63 -5.35 1.23
C CYS A 102 -9.61 -4.94 2.30
N ALA A 103 -8.48 -4.34 1.91
CA ALA A 103 -7.52 -3.80 2.87
C ALA A 103 -8.13 -2.68 3.73
N ALA A 104 -8.91 -1.78 3.11
CA ALA A 104 -9.61 -0.71 3.81
C ALA A 104 -10.56 -1.26 4.89
N VAL A 105 -11.30 -2.34 4.60
CA VAL A 105 -12.16 -3.03 5.59
C VAL A 105 -11.32 -3.66 6.70
N LYS A 106 -10.31 -4.46 6.34
CA LYS A 106 -9.45 -5.18 7.30
C LYS A 106 -8.78 -4.23 8.31
N HIS A 107 -8.41 -3.03 7.87
CA HIS A 107 -7.76 -2.02 8.71
C HIS A 107 -8.70 -0.94 9.24
N GLY A 108 -10.00 -1.02 8.96
CA GLY A 108 -11.00 -0.09 9.48
C GLY A 108 -10.90 1.35 8.95
N PHE A 109 -10.40 1.54 7.72
CA PHE A 109 -10.16 2.89 7.16
C PHE A 109 -11.45 3.73 7.07
N TYR A 110 -12.57 3.08 6.80
CA TYR A 110 -13.87 3.75 6.68
C TYR A 110 -14.29 4.48 7.96
N GLY A 111 -13.91 3.96 9.14
CA GLY A 111 -14.25 4.59 10.42
C GLY A 111 -13.61 5.96 10.64
N TYR A 112 -12.61 6.32 9.82
CA TYR A 112 -11.93 7.61 9.87
C TYR A 112 -12.36 8.55 8.72
N LEU A 113 -13.28 8.11 7.85
CA LEU A 113 -13.75 8.90 6.73
C LEU A 113 -14.74 9.96 7.20
N ARG A 114 -14.48 11.23 6.86
CA ARG A 114 -15.45 12.31 7.02
C ARG A 114 -16.44 12.33 5.84
N HIS A 115 -17.69 11.95 6.08
CA HIS A 115 -18.78 12.00 5.09
C HIS A 115 -20.14 12.37 5.72
N ARG A 116 -21.15 12.59 4.88
CA ARG A 116 -22.55 12.86 5.28
C ARG A 116 -23.57 11.94 4.58
N SER A 117 -23.10 11.02 3.75
CA SER A 117 -23.96 10.10 2.99
C SER A 117 -24.30 8.87 3.82
N ARG A 118 -25.59 8.68 4.15
CA ARG A 118 -26.09 7.46 4.82
C ARG A 118 -26.16 6.24 3.89
N ALA A 119 -26.35 6.48 2.59
CA ALA A 119 -26.33 5.40 1.60
C ALA A 119 -24.98 4.69 1.60
N LEU A 120 -23.89 5.46 1.79
CA LEU A 120 -22.54 4.94 1.85
C LEU A 120 -22.33 3.99 3.04
N ASP A 121 -22.94 4.27 4.19
CA ASP A 121 -22.85 3.42 5.38
C ASP A 121 -23.42 2.02 5.12
N ASN A 122 -24.55 1.95 4.42
CA ASN A 122 -25.16 0.68 4.06
C ASN A 122 -24.30 -0.09 3.06
N GLU A 123 -23.85 0.58 1.99
CA GLU A 123 -23.01 -0.05 0.96
C GLU A 123 -21.69 -0.58 1.52
N VAL A 124 -21.03 0.18 2.39
CA VAL A 124 -19.79 -0.24 3.04
C VAL A 124 -20.06 -1.36 4.04
N GLY A 125 -21.17 -1.29 4.79
CA GLY A 125 -21.58 -2.33 5.73
C GLY A 125 -21.84 -3.69 5.06
N GLU A 126 -22.52 -3.69 3.92
CA GLU A 126 -22.76 -4.89 3.11
C GLU A 126 -21.45 -5.48 2.57
N PHE A 127 -20.58 -4.62 2.01
CA PHE A 127 -19.28 -5.05 1.54
C PHE A 127 -18.40 -5.59 2.68
N ALA A 128 -18.40 -4.96 3.85
CA ALA A 128 -17.62 -5.40 5.01
C ALA A 128 -18.09 -6.76 5.55
N LYS A 129 -19.40 -7.03 5.54
CA LYS A 129 -19.94 -8.37 5.87
C LYS A 129 -19.46 -9.40 4.86
N ALA A 130 -19.57 -9.10 3.56
CA ALA A 130 -19.10 -9.99 2.51
C ALA A 130 -17.60 -10.29 2.65
N VAL A 131 -16.77 -9.29 2.99
CA VAL A 131 -15.33 -9.49 3.25
C VAL A 131 -15.05 -10.31 4.50
N SER A 132 -15.89 -10.21 5.55
CA SER A 132 -15.72 -10.96 6.80
C SER A 132 -16.11 -12.43 6.66
N GLU A 133 -17.10 -12.72 5.81
CA GLU A 133 -17.52 -14.08 5.46
C GLU A 133 -16.60 -14.73 4.41
N TRP A 134 -15.70 -13.95 3.80
CA TRP A 134 -14.80 -14.39 2.75
C TRP A 134 -13.62 -15.19 3.30
N ASN A 135 -13.49 -16.46 2.90
CA ASN A 135 -12.34 -17.30 3.22
C ASN A 135 -11.11 -16.96 2.33
N GLU A 136 -9.91 -16.88 2.94
CA GLU A 136 -8.61 -16.64 2.26
C GLU A 136 -8.38 -17.49 0.99
N LYS A 137 -8.97 -18.69 0.93
CA LYS A 137 -8.86 -19.62 -0.21
C LYS A 137 -9.50 -19.11 -1.51
N TYR A 138 -10.36 -18.09 -1.46
CA TYR A 138 -11.13 -17.59 -2.60
C TYR A 138 -10.65 -16.20 -3.09
N GLU A 139 -9.46 -15.75 -2.65
CA GLU A 139 -8.91 -14.41 -2.92
C GLU A 139 -8.77 -14.09 -4.42
N MET A 140 -8.66 -15.11 -5.28
CA MET A 140 -8.42 -14.96 -6.72
C MET A 140 -9.66 -15.13 -7.61
N THR A 141 -10.69 -15.86 -7.17
CA THR A 141 -11.75 -16.35 -8.07
C THR A 141 -12.87 -15.33 -8.30
N LEU A 142 -13.14 -14.45 -7.33
CA LEU A 142 -14.28 -13.52 -7.39
C LEU A 142 -13.97 -12.15 -8.01
N ALA A 143 -12.69 -11.75 -8.08
CA ALA A 143 -12.29 -10.57 -8.83
C ALA A 143 -12.57 -10.70 -10.35
N TYR A 144 -12.88 -11.91 -10.83
CA TYR A 144 -13.13 -12.23 -12.24
C TYR A 144 -14.60 -12.51 -12.56
N ASP A 145 -15.42 -12.87 -11.56
CA ASP A 145 -16.84 -13.25 -11.71
C ASP A 145 -17.79 -12.03 -11.71
N GLY A 146 -17.35 -10.87 -11.21
CA GLY A 146 -18.16 -9.64 -11.24
C GLY A 146 -19.37 -9.64 -10.29
N THR A 147 -19.48 -10.66 -9.43
CA THR A 147 -20.58 -10.87 -8.48
C THR A 147 -20.54 -9.94 -7.27
N ILE A 148 -19.37 -9.42 -6.88
CA ILE A 148 -19.23 -8.39 -5.84
C ILE A 148 -18.62 -7.15 -6.48
N GLN A 149 -19.43 -6.11 -6.65
CA GLN A 149 -18.94 -4.81 -7.07
C GLN A 149 -18.17 -4.20 -5.90
N PRO A 150 -16.84 -3.98 -6.02
CA PRO A 150 -16.08 -3.37 -4.94
C PRO A 150 -16.63 -1.98 -4.65
N ASN A 151 -16.83 -1.67 -3.37
CA ASN A 151 -17.22 -0.32 -3.01
C ASN A 151 -16.10 0.65 -3.42
N HIS A 152 -16.41 1.51 -4.39
CA HIS A 152 -15.46 2.43 -4.99
C HIS A 152 -14.80 3.33 -3.94
N VAL A 153 -15.54 3.76 -2.92
CA VAL A 153 -15.03 4.65 -1.88
C VAL A 153 -13.92 3.98 -1.06
N LEU A 154 -14.06 2.70 -0.72
CA LEU A 154 -13.04 2.00 0.08
C LEU A 154 -11.69 1.92 -0.65
N GLY A 155 -11.72 1.62 -1.95
CA GLY A 155 -10.52 1.65 -2.78
C GLY A 155 -9.95 3.05 -2.91
N ASP A 156 -10.81 4.04 -3.18
CA ASP A 156 -10.39 5.43 -3.34
C ASP A 156 -9.74 6.01 -2.07
N ILE A 157 -10.17 5.59 -0.86
CA ILE A 157 -9.55 6.04 0.41
C ILE A 157 -8.12 5.50 0.52
N VAL A 158 -7.89 4.24 0.15
CA VAL A 158 -6.54 3.66 0.18
C VAL A 158 -5.64 4.37 -0.82
N GLU A 159 -6.13 4.61 -2.03
CA GLU A 159 -5.43 5.36 -3.07
C GLU A 159 -5.15 6.81 -2.60
N SER A 160 -6.12 7.49 -1.99
CA SER A 160 -5.95 8.87 -1.54
C SER A 160 -4.96 9.00 -0.39
N VAL A 161 -4.95 8.05 0.55
CA VAL A 161 -3.98 7.99 1.65
C VAL A 161 -2.59 7.71 1.10
N ALA A 162 -2.45 6.77 0.17
CA ALA A 162 -1.18 6.52 -0.50
C ALA A 162 -0.65 7.76 -1.24
N ALA A 163 -1.53 8.52 -1.90
CA ALA A 163 -1.17 9.79 -2.53
C ALA A 163 -0.74 10.85 -1.51
N ALA A 164 -1.42 10.95 -0.37
CA ALA A 164 -1.02 11.88 0.69
C ALA A 164 0.40 11.56 1.18
N ILE A 165 0.72 10.28 1.41
CA ILE A 165 2.07 9.83 1.79
C ILE A 165 3.07 10.17 0.67
N TYR A 166 2.71 9.87 -0.58
CA TYR A 166 3.55 10.13 -1.74
C TYR A 166 3.91 11.62 -1.88
N ILE A 167 2.94 12.51 -1.67
CA ILE A 167 3.14 13.96 -1.67
C ILE A 167 4.03 14.39 -0.49
N ASP A 168 3.76 13.92 0.73
CA ASP A 168 4.54 14.28 1.93
C ASP A 168 6.00 13.80 1.86
N LEU A 169 6.25 12.73 1.09
CA LEU A 169 7.57 12.22 0.72
C LEU A 169 8.21 12.95 -0.47
N ASN A 170 7.63 14.05 -0.94
CA ASN A 170 8.08 14.83 -2.09
C ASN A 170 8.18 13.98 -3.38
N PHE A 171 7.15 13.17 -3.63
CA PHE A 171 7.03 12.32 -4.81
C PHE A 171 8.15 11.27 -4.95
N ASP A 172 8.74 10.84 -3.83
CA ASP A 172 9.74 9.78 -3.80
C ASP A 172 9.07 8.39 -3.79
N LEU A 173 9.08 7.74 -4.96
CA LEU A 173 8.44 6.43 -5.16
C LEU A 173 9.11 5.31 -4.33
N ASP A 174 10.43 5.39 -4.12
CA ASP A 174 11.15 4.37 -3.35
C ASP A 174 10.77 4.47 -1.88
N LYS A 175 10.69 5.69 -1.34
CA LYS A 175 10.20 5.90 0.03
C LYS A 175 8.74 5.51 0.18
N LEU A 176 7.88 5.79 -0.81
CA LEU A 176 6.48 5.34 -0.79
C LEU A 176 6.41 3.82 -0.68
N TRP A 177 7.15 3.09 -1.53
CA TRP A 177 7.19 1.62 -1.50
C TRP A 177 7.78 1.06 -0.20
N MET A 178 8.81 1.72 0.34
CA MET A 178 9.43 1.30 1.62
C MET A 178 8.58 1.63 2.85
N ASN A 179 7.63 2.57 2.73
CA ASN A 179 6.72 2.86 3.82
C ASN A 179 5.78 1.68 4.04
N SER A 180 5.72 1.20 5.28
CA SER A 180 4.91 0.07 5.70
C SER A 180 3.45 0.21 5.30
N ALA A 181 2.92 1.41 5.13
CA ALA A 181 1.56 1.66 4.67
C ALA A 181 1.28 1.08 3.28
N ALA A 182 2.03 1.54 2.25
CA ALA A 182 1.85 1.10 0.88
C ALA A 182 2.25 -0.38 0.75
N ALA A 183 3.32 -0.76 1.45
CA ALA A 183 3.75 -2.14 1.54
C ALA A 183 2.68 -3.03 2.20
N LEU A 184 1.97 -2.63 3.26
CA LEU A 184 0.92 -3.43 3.91
C LEU A 184 -0.38 -3.45 3.07
N MET A 185 -0.75 -2.31 2.45
CA MET A 185 -1.89 -2.21 1.55
C MET A 185 -1.72 -3.09 0.29
N ILE A 186 -0.47 -3.31 -0.13
CA ILE A 186 -0.11 -4.12 -1.30
C ILE A 186 0.29 -5.56 -0.92
N LEU A 187 1.06 -5.77 0.15
CA LEU A 187 1.63 -7.05 0.58
C LEU A 187 0.71 -7.86 1.51
N GLY A 188 -0.22 -7.22 2.23
CA GLY A 188 -1.26 -7.91 2.99
C GLY A 188 -2.28 -8.67 2.11
N LEU A 189 -2.14 -8.53 0.78
CA LEU A 189 -2.95 -9.15 -0.27
C LEU A 189 -2.10 -9.97 -1.26
N LEU A 190 -0.85 -10.24 -0.86
CA LEU A 190 0.10 -11.09 -1.58
C LEU A 190 0.20 -12.49 -0.96
N GLN A 191 -0.84 -12.95 -0.27
CA GLN A 191 -0.90 -14.35 0.13
C GLN A 191 -1.54 -15.22 -0.97
N SER A 192 -0.74 -16.22 -1.36
CA SER A 192 -1.11 -17.49 -2.00
C SER A 192 -1.32 -17.55 -3.53
N ASP A 193 -2.30 -16.90 -4.16
CA ASP A 193 -2.87 -17.55 -5.38
C ASP A 193 -2.53 -16.96 -6.76
N ALA A 194 -2.04 -15.71 -6.88
CA ALA A 194 -1.69 -15.17 -8.21
C ALA A 194 -0.45 -15.87 -8.81
N MET A 195 0.39 -16.44 -7.93
CA MET A 195 1.60 -17.16 -8.29
C MET A 195 1.35 -18.66 -8.47
N THR A 196 0.18 -19.18 -8.06
CA THR A 196 -0.22 -20.59 -8.27
C THR A 196 -0.86 -20.80 -9.64
N ASN A 197 -1.69 -19.87 -10.13
CA ASN A 197 -2.27 -19.99 -11.49
C ASN A 197 -1.27 -19.66 -12.61
N THR A 198 -0.12 -19.07 -12.29
CA THR A 198 1.02 -18.97 -13.22
C THR A 198 1.96 -20.17 -13.14
N LYS A 199 1.72 -21.14 -12.23
CA LYS A 199 2.48 -22.41 -12.16
C LYS A 199 2.35 -23.23 -13.44
N GLU A 200 1.23 -23.17 -14.13
CA GLU A 200 1.06 -23.88 -15.41
C GLU A 200 1.77 -23.20 -16.57
N ALA A 201 1.87 -21.87 -16.58
CA ALA A 201 2.56 -21.12 -17.64
C ALA A 201 4.09 -21.09 -17.44
N ALA A 202 4.56 -21.10 -16.19
CA ALA A 202 5.99 -21.00 -15.85
C ALA A 202 6.66 -22.37 -15.58
N ASN A 203 5.99 -23.49 -15.90
CA ASN A 203 6.54 -24.83 -15.69
C ASN A 203 7.60 -25.25 -16.74
N SER A 204 8.11 -24.30 -17.53
CA SER A 204 9.32 -24.51 -18.33
C SER A 204 10.44 -23.62 -17.84
N ARG A 205 11.17 -24.14 -16.84
CA ARG A 205 12.53 -23.70 -16.42
C ARG A 205 12.65 -22.27 -15.87
N ILE A 206 12.24 -21.98 -14.63
CA ILE A 206 12.94 -21.03 -13.74
C ILE A 206 12.58 -21.40 -12.28
N GLY A 207 13.60 -21.50 -11.42
CA GLY A 207 13.49 -21.96 -10.04
C GLY A 207 12.67 -21.03 -9.14
N TYR A 208 11.78 -21.65 -8.35
CA TYR A 208 10.99 -21.05 -7.28
C TYR A 208 11.88 -20.53 -6.14
N PHE A 209 11.67 -19.30 -5.68
CA PHE A 209 12.17 -18.83 -4.37
C PHE A 209 11.00 -18.73 -3.38
N PRO A 210 10.95 -19.53 -2.30
CA PRO A 210 9.89 -19.50 -1.29
C PRO A 210 9.75 -18.12 -0.60
N SER A 211 8.51 -17.75 -0.26
CA SER A 211 8.12 -16.50 0.43
C SER A 211 8.88 -16.22 1.74
N VAL A 212 9.37 -17.26 2.40
CA VAL A 212 10.23 -17.18 3.60
C VAL A 212 11.61 -16.61 3.26
N LEU A 213 12.18 -16.97 2.11
CA LEU A 213 13.48 -16.47 1.66
C LEU A 213 13.40 -15.02 1.20
N TYR A 214 12.25 -14.55 0.68
CA TYR A 214 12.05 -13.13 0.39
C TYR A 214 11.92 -12.30 1.67
N ARG A 215 11.19 -12.80 2.69
CA ARG A 215 11.15 -12.16 4.02
C ARG A 215 12.54 -12.11 4.63
N LEU A 216 13.30 -13.21 4.56
CA LEU A 216 14.70 -13.21 4.97
C LEU A 216 15.55 -12.26 4.13
N TRP A 217 15.37 -12.19 2.82
CA TRP A 217 16.17 -11.33 1.95
C TRP A 217 15.90 -9.84 2.19
N VAL A 218 14.64 -9.44 2.37
CA VAL A 218 14.25 -8.08 2.77
C VAL A 218 14.79 -7.75 4.16
N MET A 219 14.68 -8.69 5.11
CA MET A 219 15.19 -8.52 6.47
C MET A 219 16.73 -8.44 6.50
N ILE A 220 17.43 -9.28 5.73
CA ILE A 220 18.90 -9.26 5.55
C ILE A 220 19.34 -7.96 4.89
N ARG A 221 18.62 -7.49 3.87
CA ARG A 221 18.89 -6.21 3.20
C ARG A 221 18.67 -5.00 4.12
N TRP A 222 17.71 -5.10 5.03
CA TRP A 222 17.48 -4.12 6.09
C TRP A 222 18.59 -4.14 7.14
N VAL A 223 18.91 -5.33 7.67
CA VAL A 223 19.98 -5.52 8.66
C VAL A 223 21.33 -5.09 8.10
N THR A 224 21.64 -5.39 6.85
CA THR A 224 22.88 -4.94 6.20
C THR A 224 22.92 -3.43 5.98
N ARG A 225 21.82 -2.77 5.61
CA ARG A 225 21.76 -1.29 5.54
C ARG A 225 21.84 -0.62 6.92
N LEU A 226 21.19 -1.20 7.93
CA LEU A 226 21.23 -0.71 9.31
C LEU A 226 22.64 -0.88 9.89
N LEU A 227 23.30 -2.01 9.64
CA LEU A 227 24.67 -2.28 10.06
C LEU A 227 25.67 -1.36 9.34
N VAL A 228 25.50 -1.09 8.05
CA VAL A 228 26.33 -0.11 7.30
C VAL A 228 26.12 1.31 7.83
N PHE A 229 24.94 1.65 8.34
CA PHE A 229 24.63 2.95 8.93
C PHE A 229 25.16 3.08 10.37
N CYS A 230 25.07 2.02 11.17
CA CYS A 230 25.57 1.97 12.56
C CYS A 230 27.10 1.81 12.65
N PHE A 231 27.72 1.11 11.69
CA PHE A 231 29.16 0.82 11.69
C PHE A 231 29.88 1.55 10.57
N LYS A 232 29.84 2.88 10.59
CA LYS A 232 30.71 3.75 9.79
C LYS A 232 32.20 3.69 10.20
N GLY A 233 32.64 2.59 10.82
CA GLY A 233 33.99 2.45 11.37
C GLY A 233 34.46 1.02 11.68
N ILE A 234 33.70 -0.03 11.34
CA ILE A 234 34.16 -1.42 11.54
C ILE A 234 33.99 -2.19 10.24
N SER A 235 35.09 -2.77 9.74
CA SER A 235 35.15 -3.49 8.47
C SER A 235 34.07 -4.56 8.36
N LEU A 236 33.22 -4.44 7.32
CA LEU A 236 32.15 -5.37 6.93
C LEU A 236 32.56 -6.86 6.97
N LEU A 237 33.85 -7.15 6.82
CA LEU A 237 34.41 -8.50 6.87
C LEU A 237 34.17 -9.20 8.23
N VAL A 238 34.31 -8.48 9.35
CA VAL A 238 34.23 -9.08 10.70
C VAL A 238 32.79 -9.49 11.05
N ILE A 239 31.83 -8.67 10.65
CA ILE A 239 30.40 -8.94 10.86
C ILE A 239 29.95 -10.11 9.98
N PHE A 240 30.40 -10.15 8.72
CA PHE A 240 30.10 -11.26 7.82
C PHE A 240 30.62 -12.60 8.38
N PHE A 241 31.88 -12.67 8.82
CA PHE A 241 32.44 -13.90 9.38
C PHE A 241 31.76 -14.32 10.70
N THR A 242 31.35 -13.37 11.55
CA THR A 242 30.68 -13.68 12.81
C THR A 242 29.28 -14.23 12.60
N VAL A 243 28.51 -13.66 11.67
CA VAL A 243 27.15 -14.12 11.34
C VAL A 243 27.18 -15.47 10.63
N VAL A 244 28.13 -15.69 9.71
CA VAL A 244 28.30 -16.99 9.04
C VAL A 244 28.63 -18.11 10.04
N LYS A 245 29.49 -17.83 11.03
CA LYS A 245 29.87 -18.81 12.06
C LYS A 245 28.73 -19.17 13.02
N LEU A 246 27.80 -18.23 13.24
CA LEU A 246 26.64 -18.43 14.13
C LEU A 246 25.48 -19.17 13.44
N VAL A 247 25.42 -19.12 12.11
CA VAL A 247 24.38 -19.78 11.30
C VAL A 247 24.80 -21.18 10.86
N ILE A 248 26.09 -21.43 10.67
CA ILE A 248 26.55 -22.70 10.10
C ILE A 248 26.91 -23.74 11.18
N GLY A 249 27.29 -23.35 12.40
CA GLY A 249 27.72 -24.30 13.44
C GLY A 249 29.01 -25.01 13.07
#